data_AF-A0AAU8CS18-F1
#
_entry.id   AF-A0AAU8CS18-F1
#
_cell.length_a   1.000
_cell.length_b   1.000
_cell.length_c   1.000
_cell.angle_alpha   90.00
_cell.angle_beta   90.00
_cell.angle_gamma   90.00
#
_symmetry.space_group_name_H-M   'P 1'
#
loop_
_entity.id
_entity.type
_entity.pdbx_description
1 polymer ?
#
loop_
_entity_poly.entity_id
_entity_poly.type
_entity_poly.pdbx_seq_one_letter_code
_entity_poly.pdbx_strand_id
1 'polypeptide(L)'
;MVTVPTWLRRAVPDAQGPAGQHVEDIALVAGTAIGALDAVVRRQERWAGAWRQRLAFSAAAVTAKQAGRVEDEAALRDAVLLRRPGDDVGPTG
;
A
#
# COMPACT_ATOMS: atom_id res chain seq x y z
N MET A 1 -21.97 14.35 -10.45
CA MET A 1 -20.87 14.79 -9.56
C MET A 1 -20.01 13.56 -9.29
N VAL A 2 -18.79 13.49 -9.84
CA VAL A 2 -17.89 12.34 -9.62
C VAL A 2 -17.22 12.54 -8.27
N THR A 3 -17.48 11.66 -7.31
CA THR A 3 -16.87 11.68 -5.98
C THR A 3 -15.42 11.27 -6.10
N VAL A 4 -14.52 12.25 -5.99
CA VAL A 4 -13.08 12.00 -5.96
C VAL A 4 -12.73 11.29 -4.65
N PRO A 5 -12.04 10.12 -4.69
CA PRO A 5 -11.59 9.43 -3.50
C PRO A 5 -10.76 10.34 -2.59
N THR A 6 -10.95 10.22 -1.28
CA THR A 6 -10.29 11.10 -0.29
C THR A 6 -8.75 11.02 -0.35
N TRP A 7 -8.18 9.89 -0.75
CA TRP A 7 -6.75 9.75 -0.97
C TRP A 7 -6.25 10.62 -2.14
N LEU A 8 -7.03 10.73 -3.22
CA LEU A 8 -6.66 11.51 -4.41
C LEU A 8 -6.71 13.02 -4.09
N ARG A 9 -7.65 13.44 -3.22
CA ARG A 9 -7.66 14.82 -2.70
C ARG A 9 -6.43 15.17 -1.84
N ARG A 10 -5.90 14.21 -1.09
CA ARG A 10 -4.68 14.42 -0.29
C ARG A 10 -3.40 14.37 -1.12
N ALA A 11 -3.41 13.60 -2.21
CA ALA A 11 -2.24 13.40 -3.07
C ALA A 11 -2.03 14.52 -4.10
N VAL A 12 -3.03 15.38 -4.33
CA VAL A 12 -2.94 16.54 -5.23
C VAL A 12 -2.78 17.80 -4.36
N PRO A 13 -1.54 18.27 -4.09
CA PRO A 13 -1.36 19.66 -3.70
C PRO A 13 -1.78 20.52 -4.90
N ASP A 14 -2.51 21.61 -4.65
CA ASP A 14 -3.08 22.51 -5.66
C ASP A 14 -2.35 22.47 -7.01
N ALA A 15 -3.05 22.00 -8.05
CA ALA A 15 -2.54 21.72 -9.39
C ALA A 15 -2.02 22.96 -10.16
N GLN A 16 -1.69 24.05 -9.48
CA GLN A 16 -1.13 25.30 -10.00
C GLN A 16 0.21 25.66 -9.34
N GLY A 17 0.71 24.84 -8.39
CA GLY A 17 2.05 24.99 -7.81
C GLY A 17 3.10 24.13 -8.54
N PRO A 18 4.40 24.29 -8.22
CA PRO A 18 5.52 23.51 -8.79
C PRO A 18 5.40 21.97 -8.63
N ALA A 19 4.34 21.48 -7.99
CA ALA A 19 3.95 20.09 -7.83
C ALA A 19 3.64 19.34 -9.15
N GLY A 20 3.31 20.03 -10.25
CA GLY A 20 3.10 19.39 -11.56
C GLY A 20 4.29 18.53 -11.98
N GLN A 21 5.50 19.10 -11.93
CA GLN A 21 6.77 18.41 -12.24
C GLN A 21 7.04 17.19 -11.35
N HIS A 22 6.53 17.19 -10.11
CA HIS A 22 6.74 16.08 -9.19
C HIS A 22 5.82 14.89 -9.49
N VAL A 23 4.68 15.09 -10.15
CA VAL A 23 3.76 13.99 -10.47
C VAL A 23 4.37 13.06 -11.53
N GLU A 24 5.04 13.61 -12.55
CA GLU A 24 5.74 12.78 -13.54
C GLU A 24 6.90 11.99 -12.89
N ASP A 25 7.70 12.62 -12.04
CA ASP A 25 8.77 11.94 -11.29
C ASP A 25 8.23 10.83 -10.39
N ILE A 26 7.13 11.09 -9.67
CA ILE A 26 6.45 10.09 -8.83
C ILE A 26 5.94 8.94 -9.69
N ALA A 27 5.33 9.23 -10.85
CA ALA A 27 4.84 8.21 -11.77
C ALA A 27 5.98 7.35 -12.33
N LEU A 28 7.12 7.97 -12.68
CA LEU A 28 8.32 7.27 -13.16
C LEU A 28 8.91 6.37 -12.07
N VAL A 29 9.08 6.89 -10.84
CA VAL A 29 9.61 6.12 -9.71
C VAL A 29 8.66 4.98 -9.32
N ALA A 30 7.36 5.23 -9.27
CA ALA A 30 6.37 4.19 -9.00
C ALA A 30 6.36 3.11 -10.09
N GLY A 31 6.42 3.51 -11.36
CA GLY A 31 6.46 2.59 -12.50
C GLY A 31 7.70 1.69 -12.49
N THR A 32 8.88 2.27 -12.23
CA THR A 32 10.14 1.51 -12.12
C THR A 32 10.13 0.55 -10.94
N ALA A 33 9.62 0.97 -9.79
CA ALA A 33 9.46 0.10 -8.62
C ALA A 33 8.51 -1.07 -8.91
N ILE A 34 7.36 -0.81 -9.54
CA ILE A 34 6.39 -1.87 -9.92
C ILE A 34 7.01 -2.84 -10.93
N GLY A 35 7.73 -2.33 -11.93
CA GLY A 35 8.42 -3.18 -12.91
C GLY A 35 9.48 -4.09 -12.29
N ALA A 36 10.26 -3.57 -11.33
CA ALA A 36 11.23 -4.37 -10.58
C ALA A 36 10.54 -5.46 -9.73
N LEU A 37 9.42 -5.13 -9.08
CA LEU A 37 8.62 -6.10 -8.33
C LEU A 37 8.03 -7.18 -9.24
N ASP A 38 7.47 -6.82 -10.39
CA ASP A 38 6.92 -7.76 -11.38
C ASP A 38 7.98 -8.75 -11.86
N ALA A 39 9.19 -8.27 -12.16
CA ALA A 39 10.30 -9.13 -12.56
C ALA A 39 10.66 -10.16 -11.48
N VAL A 40 10.58 -9.80 -10.19
CA VAL A 40 10.83 -10.74 -9.08
C VAL A 40 9.66 -11.71 -8.91
N VAL A 41 8.41 -11.23 -9.01
CA VAL A 41 7.22 -12.08 -8.91
C VAL A 41 7.21 -13.17 -9.99
N ARG A 42 7.60 -12.84 -11.23
CA ARG A 42 7.64 -13.78 -12.36
C ARG A 42 8.66 -14.89 -12.19
N ARG A 43 9.69 -14.73 -11.35
CA ARG A 43 10.68 -15.79 -11.07
C ARG A 43 10.11 -16.95 -10.26
N GLN A 44 8.95 -16.79 -9.62
CA GLN A 44 8.22 -17.83 -8.88
C GLN A 44 9.11 -18.68 -7.94
N GLU A 45 10.05 -18.02 -7.29
CA GLU A 45 10.97 -18.68 -6.38
C GLU A 45 10.24 -19.30 -5.19
N ARG A 46 10.83 -20.35 -4.59
CA ARG A 46 10.24 -21.04 -3.43
C ARG A 46 9.99 -20.10 -2.24
N TRP A 47 10.78 -19.03 -2.12
CA TRP A 47 10.65 -18.00 -1.09
C TRP A 47 9.67 -16.87 -1.45
N ALA A 48 9.12 -16.85 -2.67
CA ALA A 48 8.30 -15.74 -3.17
C ALA A 48 7.02 -15.53 -2.36
N GLY A 49 6.45 -16.60 -1.77
CA GLY A 49 5.29 -16.49 -0.87
C GLY A 49 5.59 -15.64 0.37
N ALA A 50 6.67 -15.98 1.08
CA ALA A 50 7.10 -15.25 2.27
C ALA A 50 7.48 -13.79 1.95
N TRP A 51 8.12 -13.56 0.81
CA TRP A 51 8.46 -12.22 0.35
C TRP A 51 7.23 -11.36 0.04
N ARG A 52 6.25 -11.89 -0.70
CA ARG A 52 4.98 -11.19 -0.97
C ARG A 52 4.21 -10.87 0.31
N GLN A 53 4.21 -11.79 1.28
CA GLN A 53 3.56 -11.56 2.57
C GLN A 53 4.23 -10.41 3.34
N ARG A 54 5.56 -10.31 3.34
CA ARG A 54 6.28 -9.18 3.95
C ARG A 54 5.92 -7.86 3.28
N LEU A 55 5.94 -7.82 1.94
CA LEU A 55 5.52 -6.64 1.18
C LEU A 55 4.06 -6.24 1.46
N ALA A 56 3.16 -7.21 1.58
CA ALA A 56 1.77 -6.96 1.89
C ALA A 56 1.59 -6.29 3.25
N PHE A 57 2.33 -6.74 4.28
CA PHE A 57 2.29 -6.10 5.60
C PHE A 57 2.85 -4.68 5.59
N SER A 58 3.96 -4.43 4.90
CA SER A 58 4.50 -3.07 4.78
C SER A 58 3.54 -2.14 4.02
N ALA A 59 2.92 -2.62 2.94
CA ALA A 59 1.91 -1.86 2.21
C ALA A 59 0.64 -1.60 3.04
N ALA A 60 0.20 -2.58 3.83
CA ALA A 60 -0.94 -2.45 4.73
C ALA A 60 -0.67 -1.41 5.83
N ALA A 61 0.53 -1.37 6.41
CA ALA A 61 0.90 -0.35 7.41
C ALA A 61 0.88 1.07 6.82
N VAL A 62 1.42 1.25 5.61
CA VAL A 62 1.35 2.54 4.90
C VAL A 62 -0.10 2.92 4.61
N THR A 63 -0.93 1.98 4.19
CA THR A 63 -2.35 2.20 3.90
C THR A 63 -3.14 2.53 5.17
N ALA A 64 -2.86 1.86 6.29
CA ALA A 64 -3.45 2.13 7.59
C ALA A 64 -3.14 3.57 8.04
N LYS A 65 -1.86 3.98 7.92
CA LYS A 65 -1.45 5.36 8.19
C LYS A 65 -2.15 6.38 7.30
N GLN A 66 -2.31 6.09 6.00
CA GLN A 66 -3.04 6.96 5.08
C GLN A 66 -4.54 7.07 5.44
N ALA A 67 -5.13 5.98 5.94
CA ALA A 67 -6.49 5.94 6.47
C ALA A 67 -6.62 6.64 7.84
N GLY A 68 -5.52 7.15 8.42
CA GLY A 68 -5.51 7.83 9.71
C GLY A 68 -5.46 6.88 10.91
N ARG A 69 -5.15 5.61 10.67
CA ARG A 69 -4.98 4.62 11.74
C ARG A 69 -3.52 4.52 12.19
N VAL A 70 -3.30 3.98 13.38
CA VAL A 70 -2.00 3.96 14.06
C VAL A 70 -1.31 2.59 14.03
N GLU A 71 -1.93 1.57 13.44
CA GLU A 71 -1.37 0.23 13.40
C GLU A 71 -0.11 0.20 12.53
N ASP A 72 0.97 -0.29 13.13
CA ASP A 72 2.22 -0.55 12.44
C ASP A 72 2.27 -2.00 11.93
N GLU A 73 3.39 -2.34 11.29
CA GLU A 73 3.57 -3.68 10.70
C GLU A 73 3.51 -4.80 11.75
N ALA A 74 3.94 -4.54 13.00
CA ALA A 74 3.92 -5.53 14.07
C ALA A 74 2.49 -5.75 14.58
N ALA A 75 1.75 -4.67 14.83
CA ALA A 75 0.35 -4.71 15.23
C ALA A 75 -0.51 -5.44 14.19
N LEU A 76 -0.26 -5.21 12.90
CA LEU A 76 -0.97 -5.90 11.81
C LEU A 76 -0.64 -7.40 11.76
N ARG A 77 0.60 -7.79 12.05
CA ARG A 77 0.98 -9.22 12.13
C ARG A 77 0.30 -9.92 13.28
N ASP A 78 0.30 -9.29 14.46
CA ASP A 78 -0.35 -9.85 15.64
C ASP A 78 -1.86 -10.01 15.41
N ALA A 79 -2.51 -9.00 14.81
CA ALA A 79 -3.91 -9.08 14.45
C ALA A 79 -4.21 -10.26 13.50
N VAL A 80 -3.36 -10.52 12.50
CA VAL A 80 -3.53 -11.65 11.58
C VAL A 80 -3.29 -13.00 12.27
N LEU A 81 -2.27 -13.09 13.14
CA LEU A 81 -1.92 -14.34 13.83
C LEU A 81 -2.94 -14.76 14.90
N LEU A 82 -3.57 -13.78 15.54
CA LEU A 82 -4.61 -14.02 16.55
C LEU A 82 -5.98 -14.35 15.93
N ARG A 83 -6.12 -14.25 14.60
CA ARG A 83 -7.38 -14.45 13.89
C ARG A 83 -7.66 -15.93 13.62
N ARG A 84 -8.90 -16.38 13.86
CA ARG A 84 -9.36 -17.70 13.41
C ARG A 84 -9.82 -17.64 11.95
N PRO A 85 -9.78 -18.77 11.22
CA PRO A 85 -10.34 -18.81 9.86
C PRO A 85 -11.82 -18.43 9.88
N GLY A 86 -12.19 -17.36 9.18
CA GLY A 86 -13.57 -16.88 9.08
C GLY A 86 -13.98 -15.82 10.11
N ASP A 87 -13.07 -15.34 10.97
CA ASP A 87 -13.39 -14.20 11.83
C ASP A 87 -13.64 -12.93 11.00
N ASP A 88 -14.74 -12.26 11.32
CA ASP A 88 -15.03 -10.94 10.80
C ASP A 88 -14.02 -9.95 11.38
N VAL A 89 -13.40 -9.21 10.49
CA VAL A 89 -12.36 -8.25 10.80
C VAL A 89 -12.91 -6.91 11.29
N GLY A 90 -14.23 -6.85 11.44
CA GLY A 90 -14.95 -5.64 11.77
C GLY A 90 -14.81 -4.59 10.67
N PRO A 91 -15.34 -3.38 10.88
CA PRO A 91 -15.24 -2.30 9.90
C PRO A 91 -13.80 -1.85 9.61
N THR A 92 -12.82 -2.34 10.38
CA THR A 92 -11.43 -1.90 10.37
C THR A 92 -10.47 -2.85 9.64
N GLY A 93 -10.90 -4.08 9.28
CA GLY A 93 -10.08 -5.02 8.51
C GLY A 93 -9.09 -5.86 9.33
#